data_AF-A0A953IJ28-F1
#
_entry.id   AF-A0A953IJ28-F1
#
_cell.length_a   1.000
_cell.length_b   1.000
_cell.length_c   1.000
_cell.angle_alpha   90.00
_cell.angle_beta   90.00
_cell.angle_gamma   90.00
#
_symmetry.space_group_name_H-M   'P 1'
#
loop_
_entity.id
_entity.type
_entity.pdbx_description
1 polymer ?
#
loop_
_entity_poly.entity_id
_entity_poly.type
_entity_poly.pdbx_seq_one_letter_code
_entity_poly.pdbx_strand_id
1 'polypeptide(L)'
;MRLDKKGIGSSPLRILGALAACLLLITLLADSFATAMLNADHNEHMYVAAGALLADGKSLYSDFSYLQMPLLPHLYGAVYRVSGASHLLLKAKILNWIAWVAAVIALYWLSRIWSGEKLWSFAIVLLLVVNDHFVRTLHEASNYALPIAASLASMAVAARGLR
;
A
#
# COMPACT_ATOMS: atom_id res chain seq x y z
N MET A 1 -47.30 7.83 -19.25
CA MET A 1 -46.50 6.77 -19.92
C MET A 1 -45.23 6.56 -19.10
N ARG A 2 -45.25 5.54 -18.21
CA ARG A 2 -44.16 5.22 -17.28
C ARG A 2 -43.17 4.34 -18.04
N LEU A 3 -41.95 4.84 -18.32
CA LEU A 3 -40.90 4.01 -18.89
C LEU A 3 -40.45 2.99 -17.85
N ASP A 4 -40.81 1.74 -18.12
CA ASP A 4 -40.49 0.55 -17.35
C ASP A 4 -38.95 0.38 -17.30
N LYS A 5 -38.34 0.55 -16.13
CA LYS A 5 -36.93 0.22 -15.87
C LYS A 5 -36.81 -1.32 -15.77
N LYS A 6 -37.13 -2.01 -16.87
CA LYS A 6 -37.00 -3.47 -16.95
C LYS A 6 -35.56 -3.85 -17.28
N GLY A 7 -34.88 -4.36 -16.25
CA GLY A 7 -33.93 -5.47 -16.38
C GLY A 7 -32.69 -5.22 -17.23
N ILE A 8 -31.76 -4.38 -16.77
CA ILE A 8 -30.36 -4.52 -17.19
C ILE A 8 -29.78 -5.69 -16.39
N GLY A 9 -30.12 -6.92 -16.78
CA GLY A 9 -29.25 -8.06 -16.49
C GLY A 9 -27.88 -7.72 -17.07
N SER A 10 -26.83 -7.70 -16.26
CA SER A 10 -25.48 -7.39 -16.74
C SER A 10 -25.15 -8.34 -17.89
N SER A 11 -24.98 -7.80 -19.10
CA SER A 11 -24.63 -8.62 -20.27
C SER A 11 -23.39 -9.46 -19.96
N PRO A 12 -23.29 -10.71 -20.43
CA PRO A 12 -22.20 -11.62 -20.10
C PRO A 12 -20.82 -11.00 -20.38
N LEU A 13 -20.72 -10.17 -21.41
CA LEU A 13 -19.53 -9.37 -21.75
C LEU A 13 -19.08 -8.43 -20.62
N ARG A 14 -20.00 -7.80 -19.89
CA ARG A 14 -19.68 -6.90 -18.77
C ARG A 14 -19.14 -7.68 -17.56
N ILE A 15 -19.70 -8.86 -17.31
CA ILE A 15 -19.23 -9.75 -16.23
C ILE A 15 -17.82 -10.23 -16.57
N LEU A 16 -17.60 -10.73 -17.79
CA LEU A 16 -16.27 -11.16 -18.25
C LEU A 16 -15.25 -10.03 -18.18
N GLY A 17 -15.61 -8.82 -18.61
CA GLY A 17 -14.73 -7.66 -18.52
C GLY A 17 -14.37 -7.29 -17.07
N ALA A 18 -15.33 -7.33 -16.15
CA ALA A 18 -15.08 -7.08 -14.74
C ALA A 18 -14.19 -8.17 -14.10
N LEU A 19 -14.41 -9.44 -14.44
CA LEU A 19 -13.57 -10.55 -13.97
C LEU A 19 -12.14 -10.44 -14.50
N ALA A 20 -11.96 -10.12 -15.79
CA ALA A 20 -10.65 -9.92 -16.39
C ALA A 20 -9.91 -8.75 -15.73
N ALA A 21 -10.62 -7.65 -15.46
CA ALA A 21 -10.07 -6.50 -14.74
C ALA A 21 -9.63 -6.88 -13.31
N CYS A 22 -10.48 -7.56 -12.55
CA CYS A 22 -10.14 -8.04 -11.21
C CYS A 22 -8.92 -8.98 -11.23
N LEU A 23 -8.89 -9.93 -12.17
CA LEU A 23 -7.77 -10.86 -12.34
C LEU A 23 -6.47 -10.10 -12.63
N LEU A 24 -6.51 -9.13 -13.55
CA LEU A 24 -5.36 -8.28 -13.86
C LEU A 24 -4.84 -7.56 -12.60
N LEU A 25 -5.72 -6.93 -11.82
CA LEU A 25 -5.31 -6.25 -10.58
C LEU A 25 -4.70 -7.23 -9.58
N ILE A 26 -5.28 -8.43 -9.42
CA ILE A 26 -4.73 -9.46 -8.52
C ILE A 26 -3.34 -9.89 -8.99
N THR A 27 -3.14 -10.13 -10.29
CA THR A 27 -1.84 -10.50 -10.85
C THR A 27 -0.80 -9.41 -10.61
N LEU A 28 -1.16 -8.14 -10.81
CA LEU A 28 -0.25 -7.00 -10.57
C LEU A 28 0.07 -6.82 -9.07
N LEU A 29 -0.89 -7.05 -8.18
CA LEU A 29 -0.63 -7.04 -6.74
C LEU A 29 0.27 -8.20 -6.31
N ALA A 30 0.09 -9.39 -6.89
CA ALA A 30 0.97 -10.53 -6.66
C ALA A 30 2.39 -10.27 -7.18
N ASP A 31 2.54 -9.63 -8.33
CA ASP A 31 3.83 -9.20 -8.87
C ASP A 31 4.51 -8.16 -7.95
N SER A 32 3.76 -7.17 -7.44
CA SER A 32 4.28 -6.21 -6.47
C SER A 32 4.69 -6.87 -5.14
N PHE A 33 4.00 -7.94 -4.73
CA PHE A 33 4.36 -8.74 -3.56
C PHE A 33 5.66 -9.50 -3.81
N ALA A 34 5.78 -10.18 -4.95
CA ALA A 34 7.01 -10.86 -5.35
C ALA A 34 8.18 -9.87 -5.42
N THR A 35 7.96 -8.70 -6.02
CA THR A 35 8.93 -7.60 -6.06
C THR A 35 9.37 -7.19 -4.66
N ALA A 36 8.43 -7.04 -3.72
CA ALA A 36 8.77 -6.68 -2.34
C ALA A 36 9.61 -7.73 -1.62
N MET A 37 9.32 -9.01 -1.86
CA MET A 37 9.94 -10.14 -1.14
C MET A 37 11.27 -10.61 -1.73
N LEU A 38 11.39 -10.60 -3.06
CA LEU A 38 12.52 -11.21 -3.77
C LEU A 38 13.69 -10.25 -3.98
N ASN A 39 13.45 -8.94 -3.88
CA ASN A 39 14.50 -7.94 -3.94
C ASN A 39 15.02 -7.62 -2.54
N ALA A 40 16.30 -7.30 -2.44
CA ALA A 40 16.92 -6.80 -1.22
C ALA A 40 17.81 -5.61 -1.57
N ASP A 41 17.83 -4.60 -0.71
CA ASP A 41 18.64 -3.40 -0.88
C ASP A 41 19.38 -3.09 0.41
N HIS A 42 20.63 -2.63 0.28
CA HIS A 42 21.46 -2.23 1.41
C HIS A 42 20.82 -1.16 2.31
N ASN A 43 19.93 -0.31 1.79
CA ASN A 43 19.30 0.74 2.59
C ASN A 43 18.28 0.21 3.60
N GLU A 44 17.73 -1.00 3.41
CA GLU A 44 16.69 -1.52 4.29
C GLU A 44 17.22 -1.93 5.67
N HIS A 45 18.52 -2.22 5.76
CA HIS A 45 19.20 -2.56 7.01
C HIS A 45 19.03 -1.48 8.08
N MET A 46 19.08 -0.19 7.71
CA MET A 46 18.98 0.89 8.69
C MET A 46 17.61 0.93 9.37
N TYR A 47 16.54 0.69 8.60
CA TYR A 47 15.16 0.73 9.12
C TYR A 47 14.86 -0.52 9.94
N VAL A 48 15.24 -1.69 9.42
CA VAL A 48 15.04 -2.99 10.09
C VAL A 48 15.82 -3.05 11.40
N ALA A 49 17.09 -2.65 11.40
CA ALA A 49 17.92 -2.64 12.60
C ALA A 49 17.41 -1.61 13.63
N ALA A 50 17.05 -0.39 13.19
CA ALA A 50 16.47 0.61 14.08
C ALA A 50 15.18 0.11 14.75
N GLY A 51 14.31 -0.57 13.98
CA GLY A 51 13.11 -1.22 14.54
C GLY A 51 13.44 -2.31 15.55
N ALA A 52 14.46 -3.12 15.31
CA ALA A 52 14.91 -4.15 16.25
C ALA A 52 15.41 -3.54 17.57
N LEU A 53 16.26 -2.51 17.48
CA LEU A 53 16.78 -1.80 18.66
C LEU A 53 15.64 -1.15 19.47
N LEU A 54 14.64 -0.57 18.81
CA LEU A 54 13.44 -0.04 19.47
C LEU A 54 12.61 -1.15 20.14
N ALA A 55 12.59 -2.36 19.59
CA ALA A 55 11.93 -3.49 20.22
C ALA A 55 12.65 -3.92 21.51
N ASP A 56 13.98 -3.80 21.53
CA ASP A 56 14.85 -4.04 22.70
C ASP A 56 14.89 -2.87 23.70
N GLY A 57 14.05 -1.85 23.51
CA GLY A 57 13.91 -0.72 24.42
C GLY A 57 14.93 0.40 24.25
N LYS A 58 15.72 0.39 23.16
CA LYS A 58 16.59 1.52 22.81
C LYS A 58 15.79 2.68 22.22
N SER A 59 16.29 3.90 22.36
CA SER A 59 15.68 5.12 21.85
C SER A 59 16.42 5.67 20.64
N LEU A 60 15.68 6.03 19.58
CA LEU A 60 16.25 6.72 18.42
C LEU A 60 16.94 8.03 18.84
N TYR A 61 18.05 8.37 18.17
CA TYR A 61 18.83 9.60 18.35
C TYR A 61 19.57 9.74 19.69
N SER A 62 19.17 9.01 20.72
CA SER A 62 19.82 9.00 22.03
C SER A 62 20.78 7.82 22.19
N ASP A 63 20.29 6.60 21.94
CA ASP A 63 21.09 5.38 22.15
C ASP A 63 21.86 4.97 20.90
N PHE A 64 21.44 5.45 19.73
CA PHE A 64 22.11 5.22 18.45
C PHE A 64 21.78 6.32 17.44
N SER A 65 22.70 6.54 16.50
CA SER A 65 22.52 7.49 15.41
C SER A 65 21.49 6.96 14.41
N TYR A 66 20.51 7.80 14.08
CA TYR A 66 19.50 7.54 13.07
C TYR A 66 19.24 8.82 12.27
N LEU A 67 19.10 8.73 10.95
CA LEU A 67 19.12 9.90 10.05
C LEU A 67 17.77 10.19 9.38
N GLN A 68 16.79 9.31 9.53
CA GLN A 68 15.51 9.39 8.83
C GLN A 68 14.38 9.75 9.80
N MET A 69 13.19 10.08 9.29
CA MET A 69 12.03 10.30 10.14
C MET A 69 11.68 9.05 10.97
N PRO A 70 11.22 9.22 12.23
CA PRO A 70 11.19 8.13 13.20
C PRO A 70 10.02 7.14 13.03
N LEU A 71 9.00 7.47 12.23
CA LEU A 71 7.73 6.73 12.23
C LEU A 71 7.91 5.26 11.84
N LEU A 72 8.66 4.98 10.77
CA LEU A 72 8.80 3.62 10.25
C LEU A 72 9.53 2.68 11.22
N PRO A 73 10.69 3.03 11.82
CA PRO A 73 11.30 2.22 12.88
C PRO A 73 10.39 1.96 14.08
N HIS A 74 9.59 2.95 14.51
CA HIS A 74 8.66 2.74 15.63
C HIS A 74 7.58 1.72 15.27
N LEU A 75 7.08 1.75 14.05
CA LEU A 75 6.11 0.78 13.55
C LEU A 75 6.73 -0.62 13.48
N TYR A 76 7.96 -0.74 12.95
CA TYR A 76 8.70 -2.00 12.93
C TYR A 76 8.95 -2.54 14.33
N GLY A 77 9.44 -1.70 15.26
CA GLY A 77 9.68 -2.10 16.64
C GLY A 77 8.40 -2.55 17.36
N ALA A 78 7.26 -1.90 17.12
CA ALA A 78 5.97 -2.36 17.64
C ALA A 78 5.61 -3.76 17.12
N VAL A 79 5.76 -4.01 15.82
CA VAL A 79 5.52 -5.33 15.21
C VAL A 79 6.48 -6.37 15.78
N TYR A 80 7.76 -6.04 15.93
CA TYR A 80 8.78 -6.96 16.43
C TYR A 80 8.58 -7.32 17.91
N ARG A 81 8.13 -6.39 18.76
CA ARG A 81 7.78 -6.69 20.16
C ARG A 81 6.64 -7.71 20.26
N VAL A 82 5.63 -7.58 19.40
CA VAL A 82 4.45 -8.47 19.42
C VAL A 82 4.74 -9.82 18.77
N SER A 83 5.55 -9.84 17.70
CA SER A 83 5.80 -11.04 16.89
C SER A 83 7.14 -11.73 17.16
N GLY A 84 7.95 -11.20 18.09
CA GLY A 84 9.30 -11.67 18.40
C GLY A 84 10.37 -11.26 17.40
N ALA A 85 11.63 -11.62 17.70
CA ALA A 85 12.82 -11.18 16.98
C ALA A 85 13.20 -12.03 15.73
N SER A 86 12.41 -13.03 15.37
CA SER A 86 12.65 -13.85 14.17
C SER A 86 12.19 -13.12 12.89
N HIS A 87 12.87 -13.39 11.76
CA HIS A 87 12.46 -12.95 10.42
C HIS A 87 12.14 -11.44 10.30
N LEU A 88 12.93 -10.59 10.94
CA LEU A 88 12.71 -9.13 11.01
C LEU A 88 12.54 -8.48 9.63
N LEU A 89 13.39 -8.87 8.67
CA LEU A 89 13.33 -8.36 7.30
C LEU A 89 12.02 -8.73 6.61
N LEU A 90 11.59 -10.00 6.71
CA LEU A 90 10.33 -10.46 6.13
C LEU A 90 9.15 -9.68 6.71
N LYS A 91 9.12 -9.50 8.03
CA LYS A 91 8.08 -8.72 8.72
C LYS A 91 8.04 -7.27 8.23
N ALA A 92 9.19 -6.63 8.05
CA ALA A 92 9.30 -5.28 7.53
C ALA A 92 8.81 -5.17 6.07
N LYS A 93 9.23 -6.10 5.20
CA LYS A 93 8.79 -6.17 3.81
C LYS A 93 7.29 -6.39 3.68
N ILE A 94 6.71 -7.29 4.50
CA ILE A 94 5.26 -7.52 4.54
C ILE A 94 4.54 -6.24 4.94
N LEU A 95 5.04 -5.52 5.95
CA LEU A 95 4.43 -4.28 6.40
C LEU A 95 4.49 -3.17 5.34
N ASN A 96 5.61 -3.04 4.61
CA ASN A 96 5.72 -2.12 3.48
C ASN A 96 4.76 -2.48 2.35
N TRP A 97 4.62 -3.77 2.03
CA TRP A 97 3.66 -4.22 1.03
C TRP A 97 2.20 -3.96 1.47
N ILE A 98 1.89 -4.15 2.76
CA ILE A 98 0.57 -3.78 3.31
C ILE A 98 0.33 -2.27 3.17
N ALA A 99 1.34 -1.43 3.44
CA ALA A 99 1.23 0.01 3.22
C ALA A 99 0.97 0.34 1.75
N TRP A 100 1.64 -0.33 0.81
CA TRP A 100 1.36 -0.20 -0.62
C TRP A 100 -0.07 -0.59 -1.00
N VAL A 101 -0.56 -1.73 -0.52
CA VAL A 101 -1.97 -2.12 -0.72
C VAL A 101 -2.92 -1.07 -0.13
N ALA A 102 -2.59 -0.51 1.04
CA ALA A 102 -3.36 0.59 1.63
C ALA A 102 -3.34 1.85 0.75
N ALA A 103 -2.23 2.17 0.09
CA ALA A 103 -2.14 3.26 -0.89
C ALA A 103 -3.05 3.02 -2.11
N VAL A 104 -3.01 1.81 -2.68
CA VAL A 104 -3.88 1.37 -3.79
C VAL A 104 -5.35 1.55 -3.42
N ILE A 105 -5.74 1.06 -2.24
CA ILE A 105 -7.10 1.20 -1.71
C ILE A 105 -7.44 2.68 -1.52
N ALA A 106 -6.61 3.45 -0.84
CA ALA A 106 -6.84 4.87 -0.58
C ALA A 106 -7.02 5.68 -1.87
N LEU A 107 -6.21 5.42 -2.89
CA LEU A 107 -6.34 6.06 -4.21
C LEU A 107 -7.66 5.69 -4.89
N TYR A 108 -8.07 4.42 -4.83
CA TYR A 108 -9.38 4.00 -5.32
C TYR A 108 -10.49 4.81 -4.64
N TRP A 109 -10.49 4.86 -3.31
CA TRP A 109 -11.50 5.58 -2.53
C TRP A 109 -11.51 7.08 -2.82
N LEU A 110 -10.33 7.71 -2.87
CA LEU A 110 -10.20 9.12 -3.22
C LEU A 110 -10.79 9.39 -4.61
N SER A 111 -10.43 8.59 -5.60
CA SER A 111 -10.99 8.70 -6.95
C SER A 111 -12.51 8.47 -6.97
N ARG A 112 -13.01 7.52 -6.17
CA ARG A 112 -14.46 7.26 -6.04
C ARG A 112 -15.19 8.47 -5.46
N ILE A 113 -14.60 9.15 -4.47
CA ILE A 113 -15.16 10.36 -3.88
C ILE A 113 -15.27 11.45 -4.93
N TRP A 114 -14.24 11.66 -5.76
CA TRP A 114 -14.22 12.76 -6.75
C TRP A 114 -14.98 12.47 -8.04
N SER A 115 -14.72 11.34 -8.67
CA SER A 115 -15.32 11.01 -9.98
C SER A 115 -16.74 10.47 -9.88
N GLY A 116 -17.09 9.79 -8.76
CA GLY A 116 -18.32 9.02 -8.66
C GLY A 116 -18.36 7.75 -9.53
N GLU A 117 -17.36 7.52 -10.38
CA GLU A 117 -17.34 6.50 -11.44
C GLU A 117 -16.37 5.34 -11.17
N LYS A 118 -16.86 4.10 -11.31
CA LYS A 118 -16.12 2.90 -10.85
C LYS A 118 -14.98 2.57 -11.81
N LEU A 119 -15.25 2.71 -13.11
CA LEU A 119 -14.31 2.41 -14.17
C LEU A 119 -13.10 3.36 -14.11
N TRP A 120 -13.33 4.66 -13.97
CA TRP A 120 -12.26 5.65 -13.84
C TRP A 120 -11.40 5.42 -12.60
N SER A 121 -12.03 5.13 -11.46
CA SER A 121 -11.30 4.83 -10.23
C SER A 121 -10.45 3.57 -10.36
N PHE A 122 -10.94 2.56 -11.07
CA PHE A 122 -10.17 1.36 -11.36
C PHE A 122 -9.00 1.63 -12.31
N ALA A 123 -9.22 2.39 -13.39
CA ALA A 123 -8.19 2.76 -14.34
C ALA A 123 -7.05 3.57 -13.69
N ILE A 124 -7.39 4.52 -12.81
CA ILE A 124 -6.39 5.29 -12.05
C ILE A 124 -5.54 4.38 -11.15
N VAL A 125 -6.16 3.42 -10.48
CA VAL A 125 -5.43 2.43 -9.67
C VAL A 125 -4.54 1.54 -10.53
N LEU A 126 -5.02 1.06 -11.68
CA LEU A 126 -4.19 0.30 -12.61
C LEU A 126 -2.97 1.10 -13.06
N LEU A 127 -3.13 2.40 -13.35
CA LEU A 127 -2.01 3.26 -13.71
C LEU A 127 -0.98 3.35 -12.59
N LEU A 128 -1.40 3.40 -11.32
CA LEU A 128 -0.47 3.36 -10.18
C LEU A 128 0.29 2.03 -10.10
N VAL A 129 -0.42 0.91 -10.19
CA VAL A 129 0.18 -0.42 -9.95
C VAL A 129 1.03 -0.91 -11.13
N VAL A 130 0.77 -0.44 -12.35
CA VAL A 130 1.63 -0.71 -13.52
C VAL A 130 2.85 0.23 -13.57
N ASN A 131 2.83 1.33 -12.80
CA ASN A 131 3.93 2.29 -12.82
C ASN A 131 5.15 1.75 -12.05
N ASP A 132 6.18 1.38 -12.82
CA ASP A 132 7.44 0.85 -12.31
C ASP A 132 8.13 1.76 -11.28
N HIS A 133 8.00 3.10 -11.37
CA HIS A 133 8.63 3.98 -10.38
C HIS A 133 7.99 3.83 -9.01
N PHE A 134 6.67 3.65 -8.95
CA PHE A 134 5.97 3.40 -7.70
C PHE A 134 6.18 1.97 -7.21
N VAL A 135 6.13 0.97 -8.09
CA VAL A 135 6.35 -0.43 -7.70
C VAL A 135 7.78 -0.63 -7.17
N ARG A 136 8.79 0.02 -7.75
CA ARG A 136 10.18 -0.05 -7.27
C ARG A 136 10.37 0.42 -5.84
N THR A 137 9.47 1.25 -5.32
CA THR A 137 9.51 1.66 -3.90
C THR A 137 9.36 0.48 -2.93
N LEU A 138 8.91 -0.68 -3.43
CA LEU A 138 8.77 -1.91 -2.66
C LEU A 138 10.04 -2.75 -2.62
N HIS A 139 11.06 -2.47 -3.44
CA HIS A 139 12.30 -3.28 -3.48
C HIS A 139 12.96 -3.37 -2.10
N GLU A 140 12.77 -2.36 -1.27
CA GLU A 140 13.35 -2.22 0.04
C GLU A 140 12.32 -1.94 1.12
N ALA A 141 12.58 -2.45 2.33
CA ALA A 141 11.82 -2.10 3.51
C ALA A 141 12.21 -0.69 4.03
N SER A 142 11.75 0.35 3.33
CA SER A 142 12.06 1.75 3.60
C SER A 142 10.84 2.67 3.63
N ASN A 143 11.08 3.98 3.78
CA ASN A 143 10.07 5.00 4.10
C ASN A 143 9.28 5.54 2.90
N TYR A 144 9.12 4.80 1.80
CA TYR A 144 8.40 5.29 0.63
C TYR A 144 6.90 4.95 0.65
N ALA A 145 6.56 3.67 0.78
CA ALA A 145 5.17 3.19 0.63
C ALA A 145 4.26 3.72 1.75
N LEU A 146 4.75 3.80 2.98
CA LEU A 146 3.97 4.25 4.13
C LEU A 146 3.54 5.73 4.02
N PRO A 147 4.43 6.71 3.72
CA PRO A 147 4.01 8.07 3.46
C PRO A 147 3.06 8.24 2.29
N ILE A 148 3.22 7.47 1.20
CA ILE A 148 2.29 7.49 0.06
C ILE A 148 0.88 7.07 0.54
N ALA A 149 0.81 5.95 1.27
CA ALA A 149 -0.45 5.44 1.81
C ALA A 149 -1.12 6.45 2.76
N ALA A 150 -0.35 6.99 3.71
CA ALA A 150 -0.85 7.97 4.68
C ALA A 150 -1.33 9.26 3.99
N SER A 151 -0.58 9.74 2.99
CA SER A 151 -0.93 10.94 2.23
C SER A 151 -2.25 10.74 1.48
N LEU A 152 -2.39 9.66 0.72
CA LEU A 152 -3.61 9.35 -0.03
C LEU A 152 -4.81 9.12 0.90
N ALA A 153 -4.61 8.42 2.02
CA ALA A 153 -5.65 8.20 3.01
C ALA A 153 -6.11 9.53 3.64
N SER A 154 -5.18 10.41 4.00
CA SER A 154 -5.50 11.73 4.55
C SER A 154 -6.29 12.58 3.56
N MET A 155 -5.90 12.58 2.28
CA MET A 155 -6.63 13.27 1.22
C MET A 155 -8.03 12.68 1.03
N ALA A 156 -8.18 11.35 1.08
CA ALA A 156 -9.49 10.70 0.95
C ALA A 156 -10.42 11.07 2.11
N VAL A 157 -9.90 11.14 3.34
CA VAL A 157 -10.67 11.58 4.52
C VAL A 157 -11.05 13.04 4.40
N ALA A 158 -10.12 13.92 4.03
CA ALA A 158 -10.38 15.35 3.84
C ALA A 158 -11.41 15.60 2.73
N ALA A 159 -11.32 14.88 1.61
CA ALA A 159 -12.25 15.02 0.49
C ALA A 159 -13.69 14.64 0.84
N ARG A 160 -13.91 13.75 1.83
CA ARG A 160 -15.26 13.44 2.33
C ARG A 160 -15.90 14.60 3.08
N GLY A 161 -15.11 15.47 3.70
CA GLY A 161 -15.63 16.65 4.41
C GLY A 161 -15.90 17.85 3.50
N LEU A 162 -15.41 17.82 2.26
CA LEU A 162 -15.55 18.91 1.28
C LEU A 162 -16.69 18.69 0.28
N ARG A 163 -17.33 17.51 0.29
CA ARG A 163 -18.47 17.15 -0.56
C ARG A 163 -19.72 16.93 0.27
#